data_AF-A0A8T6TJU9-F1
#
_entry.id   AF-A0A8T6TJU9-F1
#
_cell.length_a   1.000
_cell.length_b   1.000
_cell.length_c   1.000
_cell.angle_alpha   90.00
_cell.angle_beta   90.00
_cell.angle_gamma   90.00
#
_symmetry.space_group_name_H-M   'P 1'
#
loop_
_entity.id
_entity.type
_entity.pdbx_description
1 polymer ?
#
loop_
_entity_poly.entity_id
_entity_poly.type
_entity_poly.pdbx_seq_one_letter_code
_entity_poly.pdbx_strand_id
1 'polypeptide(L)'
;TAVDLAGLARLSYPSSIRIIPLPSLSRLKLDHLLHAFAQGADGVMLLEAPEHEGPYGRAHIISEERADDYKWELEDHDIDSVRL
;
A
#
# COMPACT_ATOMS: atom_id res chain seq x y z
N THR A 1 5.52 -11.57 -3.67
CA THR A 1 5.52 -12.54 -4.79
C THR A 1 4.81 -12.06 -6.04
N ALA A 2 3.63 -11.42 -5.97
CA ALA A 2 2.90 -11.00 -7.19
C ALA A 2 3.74 -10.10 -8.14
N VAL A 3 4.47 -9.13 -7.58
CA VAL A 3 5.38 -8.25 -8.32
C VAL A 3 6.49 -9.05 -9.01
N ASP A 4 7.08 -10.02 -8.32
CA ASP A 4 8.16 -10.85 -8.85
C ASP A 4 7.67 -11.67 -10.06
N LEU A 5 6.45 -12.21 -9.95
CA LEU A 5 5.79 -12.94 -11.04
C LEU A 5 5.50 -12.04 -12.25
N ALA A 6 5.10 -10.78 -12.04
CA ALA A 6 4.87 -9.83 -13.12
C ALA A 6 6.17 -9.57 -13.92
N GLY A 7 7.31 -9.50 -13.24
CA GLY A 7 8.63 -9.41 -13.86
C GLY A 7 9.01 -10.67 -14.64
N LEU A 8 8.82 -11.86 -14.05
CA LEU A 8 9.11 -13.14 -14.70
C LEU A 8 8.25 -13.38 -15.95
N ALA A 9 6.97 -13.00 -15.88
CA ALA A 9 6.03 -13.06 -16.99
C ALA A 9 6.26 -11.95 -18.03
N ARG A 10 7.20 -11.03 -17.79
CA ARG A 10 7.52 -9.88 -18.66
C ARG A 10 6.29 -9.03 -18.97
N LEU A 11 5.42 -8.84 -17.99
CA LEU A 11 4.28 -7.94 -18.13
C LEU A 11 4.80 -6.51 -18.32
N SER A 12 4.15 -5.76 -19.21
CA SER A 12 4.44 -4.34 -19.37
C SER A 12 3.70 -3.54 -18.29
N TYR A 13 4.42 -2.67 -17.61
CA TYR A 13 3.88 -1.78 -16.59
C TYR A 13 4.63 -0.44 -16.60
N PRO A 14 4.02 0.65 -16.09
CA PRO A 14 4.67 1.95 -16.00
C PRO A 14 5.93 1.92 -15.12
N SER A 15 6.95 2.69 -15.50
CA SER A 15 8.20 2.82 -14.73
C SER A 15 8.14 3.84 -13.59
N SER A 16 6.97 4.46 -13.38
CA SER A 16 6.70 5.47 -12.34
C SER A 16 6.54 4.88 -10.94
N ILE A 17 6.28 3.57 -10.82
CA ILE A 17 6.07 2.91 -9.53
C ILE A 17 7.41 2.55 -8.90
N ARG A 18 7.55 2.80 -7.60
CA ARG A 18 8.69 2.39 -6.77
C ARG A 18 8.18 1.52 -5.63
N ILE A 19 8.77 0.35 -5.46
CA ILE A 19 8.28 -0.68 -4.55
C ILE A 19 9.10 -0.66 -3.27
N ILE A 20 8.41 -0.56 -2.14
CA ILE A 20 9.01 -0.66 -0.80
C ILE A 20 8.55 -2.00 -0.21
N PRO A 21 9.45 -2.99 -0.05
CA PRO A 21 9.07 -4.27 0.52
C PRO A 21 8.80 -4.14 2.02
N LEU A 22 7.64 -4.61 2.45
CA LEU A 22 7.25 -4.73 3.86
C LEU A 22 6.90 -6.19 4.17
N PRO A 23 7.12 -6.65 5.42
CA PRO A 23 6.67 -7.98 5.82
C PRO A 23 5.13 -8.12 5.78
N SER A 24 4.39 -7.07 6.17
CA SER A 24 2.93 -6.97 6.11
C SER A 24 2.53 -5.50 6.14
N LEU A 25 1.35 -5.15 5.59
CA LEU A 25 0.81 -3.79 5.67
C LEU A 25 0.47 -3.39 7.11
N SER A 26 0.35 -4.35 8.03
CA SER A 26 0.20 -4.06 9.48
C SER A 26 1.32 -3.18 10.05
N ARG A 27 2.49 -3.11 9.40
CA ARG A 27 3.60 -2.21 9.74
C ARG A 27 3.39 -0.78 9.27
N LEU A 28 2.53 -0.55 8.28
CA LEU A 28 2.29 0.75 7.70
C LEU A 28 1.51 1.63 8.69
N LYS A 29 1.98 2.86 8.82
CA LYS A 29 1.38 3.92 9.65
C LYS A 29 1.03 5.11 8.79
N LEU A 30 0.02 5.90 9.18
CA LEU A 30 -0.35 7.15 8.51
C LEU A 30 0.87 8.04 8.26
N ASP A 31 1.76 8.19 9.24
CA ASP A 31 3.00 8.99 9.11
C ASP A 31 3.84 8.63 7.88
N HIS A 32 3.88 7.35 7.47
CA HIS A 32 4.62 6.93 6.28
C HIS A 32 3.95 7.42 5.00
N LEU A 33 2.61 7.40 4.96
CA LEU A 33 1.83 7.91 3.83
C LEU A 33 1.98 9.42 3.72
N LEU A 34 1.77 10.14 4.82
CA LEU A 34 1.96 11.59 4.89
C LEU A 34 3.39 11.99 4.50
N HIS A 35 4.39 11.24 4.96
CA HIS A 35 5.76 11.47 4.55
C HIS A 35 5.96 11.26 3.04
N ALA A 36 5.39 10.20 2.46
CA ALA A 36 5.49 9.98 1.01
C ALA A 36 4.87 11.13 0.21
N PHE A 37 3.68 11.59 0.60
CA PHE A 37 3.04 12.75 -0.04
C PHE A 37 3.85 14.04 0.17
N ALA A 38 4.40 14.27 1.36
CA ALA A 38 5.28 15.41 1.63
C ALA A 38 6.58 15.38 0.81
N GLN A 39 7.05 14.19 0.42
CA GLN A 39 8.19 14.02 -0.50
C GLN A 39 7.79 14.08 -1.98
N GLY A 40 6.52 14.41 -2.29
CA GLY A 40 6.04 14.62 -3.66
C GLY A 40 5.51 13.36 -4.34
N ALA A 41 5.09 12.33 -3.60
CA ALA A 41 4.41 11.19 -4.21
C ALA A 41 3.07 11.62 -4.82
N ASP A 42 2.82 11.24 -6.08
CA ASP A 42 1.53 11.47 -6.75
C ASP A 42 0.44 10.52 -6.25
N GLY A 43 0.81 9.33 -5.78
CA GLY A 43 -0.09 8.36 -5.18
C GLY A 43 0.68 7.21 -4.54
N VAL A 44 0.00 6.46 -3.68
CA VAL A 44 0.51 5.26 -3.01
C VAL A 44 -0.40 4.10 -3.38
N MET A 45 0.16 2.90 -3.53
CA MET A 45 -0.62 1.68 -3.78
C MET A 45 -0.26 0.64 -2.73
N LEU A 46 -1.27 0.07 -2.10
CA LEU A 46 -1.12 -0.97 -1.10
C LEU A 46 -1.33 -2.35 -1.72
N LEU A 47 -0.41 -3.28 -1.44
CA LEU A 47 -0.47 -4.66 -1.95
C LEU A 47 -0.20 -5.63 -0.80
N GLU A 48 -1.18 -6.48 -0.50
CA GLU A 48 -1.05 -7.57 0.48
C GLU A 48 -1.77 -8.82 -0.04
N ALA A 49 -1.34 -9.98 0.46
CA ALA A 49 -2.06 -11.23 0.20
C ALA A 49 -3.36 -11.26 1.02
N PRO A 50 -4.43 -11.90 0.51
CA PRO A 50 -5.65 -12.13 1.28
C PRO A 50 -5.38 -12.89 2.58
N GLU A 51 -6.33 -12.81 3.53
CA GLU A 51 -6.23 -13.43 4.86
C GLU A 51 -5.78 -14.90 4.83
N HIS A 52 -6.29 -15.67 3.87
CA HIS A 52 -6.09 -17.12 3.78
C HIS A 52 -4.84 -17.54 2.99
N GLU A 53 -4.14 -16.58 2.36
CA GLU A 53 -2.94 -16.81 1.55
C GLU A 53 -1.68 -16.21 2.18
N GLY A 54 -1.85 -15.18 3.01
CA GLY A 54 -0.77 -14.50 3.70
C GLY A 54 -0.20 -15.30 4.88
N PRO A 55 1.09 -15.13 5.21
CA PRO A 55 1.72 -15.82 6.34
C PRO A 55 1.26 -15.33 7.72
N TYR A 56 0.52 -14.23 7.77
CA TYR A 56 0.11 -13.56 9.01
C TYR A 56 -1.40 -13.66 9.32
N GLY A 57 -2.17 -14.45 8.57
CA GLY A 57 -3.58 -14.74 8.82
C GLY A 57 -4.42 -13.47 9.04
N ARG A 58 -5.07 -13.36 10.21
CA ARG A 58 -5.94 -12.25 10.59
C ARG A 58 -5.27 -10.86 10.61
N ALA A 59 -3.94 -10.78 10.55
CA ALA A 59 -3.26 -9.49 10.45
C ALA A 59 -3.70 -8.70 9.21
N HIS A 60 -4.04 -9.39 8.12
CA HIS A 60 -4.54 -8.77 6.89
C HIS A 60 -5.86 -8.00 7.12
N ILE A 61 -6.81 -8.58 7.86
CA ILE A 61 -8.10 -7.91 8.17
C ILE A 61 -7.82 -6.60 8.91
N ILE A 62 -6.92 -6.65 9.89
CA ILE A 62 -6.57 -5.47 10.70
C ILE A 62 -5.87 -4.40 9.85
N SER A 63 -5.01 -4.79 8.91
CA SER A 63 -4.38 -3.82 8.00
C SER A 63 -5.35 -3.28 6.96
N GLU A 64 -6.31 -4.07 6.50
CA GLU A 64 -7.34 -3.63 5.56
C GLU A 64 -8.27 -2.58 6.20
N GLU A 65 -8.82 -2.87 7.39
CA GLU A 65 -9.63 -1.91 8.15
C GLU A 65 -8.85 -0.60 8.37
N ARG A 66 -7.57 -0.70 8.75
CA ARG A 66 -6.72 0.47 8.99
C ARG A 66 -6.38 1.23 7.70
N ALA A 67 -6.24 0.55 6.57
CA ALA A 67 -5.99 1.20 5.30
C ALA A 67 -7.22 2.01 4.85
N ASP A 68 -8.43 1.53 5.15
CA ASP A 68 -9.65 2.29 4.92
C ASP A 68 -9.77 3.49 5.87
N ASP A 69 -9.38 3.35 7.14
CA ASP A 69 -9.30 4.49 8.06
C ASP A 69 -8.33 5.56 7.54
N TYR A 70 -7.16 5.16 7.01
CA TYR A 70 -6.19 6.09 6.45
C TYR A 70 -6.72 6.88 5.25
N LYS A 71 -7.66 6.35 4.46
CA LYS A 71 -8.26 7.12 3.35
C LYS A 71 -8.97 8.36 3.89
N TRP A 72 -9.69 8.22 4.99
CA TRP A 72 -10.38 9.33 5.64
C TRP A 72 -9.40 10.27 6.35
N GLU A 73 -8.41 9.73 7.06
CA GLU A 73 -7.38 10.54 7.72
C GLU A 73 -6.55 11.36 6.71
N LEU A 74 -6.35 10.87 5.48
CA LEU A 74 -5.68 11.62 4.42
C LEU A 74 -6.50 12.84 3.94
N GLU A 75 -7.83 12.71 3.90
CA GLU A 75 -8.71 13.83 3.52
C GLU A 75 -8.61 14.99 4.52
N ASP A 76 -8.45 14.70 5.82
CA ASP A 76 -8.19 15.71 6.85
C ASP A 76 -6.88 16.48 6.63
N HIS A 77 -5.97 15.93 5.83
CA HIS A 77 -4.70 16.54 5.44
C HIS A 77 -4.72 17.15 4.02
N ASP A 78 -5.90 17.40 3.45
CA ASP A 78 -6.10 17.92 2.08
C ASP A 78 -5.50 16.99 0.99
N ILE A 79 -5.39 15.69 1.28
CA ILE A 79 -4.94 14.68 0.33
C ILE A 79 -6.14 13.86 -0.11
N ASP A 80 -6.41 13.87 -1.42
CA ASP A 80 -7.50 13.08 -2.02
C ASP A 80 -7.32 11.58 -1.74
N SER A 81 -8.35 10.96 -1.17
CA SER A 81 -8.37 9.54 -0.81
C SER A 81 -8.21 8.60 -2.02
N VAL A 82 -8.52 9.06 -3.23
CA VAL A 82 -8.29 8.30 -4.49
C VAL A 82 -6.80 8.08 -4.77
N ARG A 83 -5.91 8.83 -4.11
CA ARG A 83 -4.45 8.72 -4.27
C ARG A 83 -3.83 7.60 -3.40
N LEU A 84 -4.64 6.81 -2.69
CA LEU A 84 -4.22 5.66 -1.87
C LEU A 84 -4.84 4.33 -2.32
#